data_AF-A0A9F5IYT9-F1
#
_entry.id   AF-A0A9F5IYT9-F1
#
_cell.length_a   1.000
_cell.length_b   1.000
_cell.length_c   1.000
_cell.angle_alpha   90.00
_cell.angle_beta   90.00
_cell.angle_gamma   90.00
#
_symmetry.space_group_name_H-M   'P 1'
#
loop_
_entity.id
_entity.type
_entity.pdbx_description
1 polymer ?
#
loop_
_entity_poly.entity_id
_entity_poly.type
_entity_poly.pdbx_seq_one_letter_code
_entity_poly.pdbx_strand_id
1 'polypeptide(L)'
;MKLETSSMSFLPLYRDDSKCTLLVLTDPQDKNRVLAIYLNNSWWLTEDVVKTSDPSREGLMQVQTFQERIVLFVLNCIIFGMLEGSLTHNTVFVPHPKKEHSKIFWRSGEAAAFYTIKKKGNLCDGHTSQCYMLPVLDTMFVRRKFRRCGLGIQMLQDFCQSFPSEDALGLSCPLSAEMEKVCQRFLEIYPKERSRLWEVEAPGDWTQRVNIWLKIQLEQTFPKNADVSCCMPKSQDGEAEQLEEGRMNTRVGCILPLGALPDEARACFDDSGEARESSPRSDEPLVQLKAEERKDLKKRMSRGEPAEGSVSKHFRTMS
;
A
#
# COMPACT_ATOMS: atom_id res chain seq x y z
N MET A 1 9.44 -26.99 -17.66
CA MET A 1 9.93 -26.69 -16.29
C MET A 1 9.12 -27.54 -15.32
N LYS A 2 9.74 -28.43 -14.54
CA LYS A 2 9.04 -29.11 -13.43
C LYS A 2 8.97 -28.11 -12.28
N LEU A 3 7.78 -27.70 -11.88
CA LEU A 3 7.57 -26.93 -10.67
C LEU A 3 7.60 -27.92 -9.50
N GLU A 4 8.59 -27.79 -8.62
CA GLU A 4 8.59 -28.54 -7.37
C GLU A 4 7.61 -27.90 -6.38
N THR A 5 6.86 -28.73 -5.66
CA THR A 5 5.93 -28.29 -4.61
C THR A 5 6.64 -27.52 -3.49
N SER A 6 7.93 -27.79 -3.28
CA SER A 6 8.86 -27.09 -2.38
C SER A 6 8.94 -25.57 -2.56
N SER A 7 8.59 -25.07 -3.74
CA SER A 7 8.72 -23.64 -4.12
C SER A 7 7.39 -22.89 -4.14
N MET A 8 6.30 -23.52 -3.72
CA MET A 8 4.97 -22.93 -3.72
C MET A 8 4.50 -22.68 -2.27
N SER A 9 3.99 -21.48 -2.00
CA SER A 9 3.49 -21.10 -0.68
C SER A 9 2.22 -20.26 -0.78
N PHE A 10 1.41 -20.28 0.29
CA PHE A 10 0.23 -19.43 0.42
C PHE A 10 0.57 -18.23 1.29
N LEU A 11 0.29 -17.02 0.80
CA LEU A 11 0.40 -15.78 1.56
C LEU A 11 -1.00 -15.20 1.81
N PRO A 12 -1.33 -14.75 3.03
CA PRO A 12 -2.62 -14.10 3.29
C PRO A 12 -2.69 -12.75 2.56
N LEU A 13 -3.81 -12.48 1.88
CA LEU A 13 -4.04 -11.21 1.17
C LEU A 13 -4.34 -10.06 2.15
N TYR A 14 -4.93 -10.38 3.30
CA TYR A 14 -5.33 -9.42 4.33
C TYR A 14 -4.75 -9.78 5.69
N ARG A 15 -4.54 -8.78 6.54
CA ARG A 15 -4.03 -8.99 7.92
C ARG A 15 -5.09 -9.62 8.84
N ASP A 16 -6.34 -9.25 8.61
CA ASP A 16 -7.53 -9.55 9.42
C ASP A 16 -8.37 -10.72 8.89
N ASP A 17 -7.96 -11.36 7.78
CA ASP A 17 -8.70 -12.45 7.13
C ASP A 17 -7.71 -13.47 6.54
N SER A 18 -7.48 -14.57 7.27
CA SER A 18 -6.60 -15.68 6.88
C SER A 18 -7.22 -16.63 5.84
N LYS A 19 -8.52 -16.48 5.52
CA LYS A 19 -9.20 -17.34 4.53
C LYS A 19 -8.86 -16.93 3.10
N CYS A 20 -8.59 -15.65 2.88
CA CYS A 20 -8.22 -15.13 1.57
C CYS A 20 -6.70 -15.18 1.39
N THR A 21 -6.21 -16.18 0.67
CA THR A 21 -4.78 -16.38 0.39
C THR A 21 -4.47 -16.29 -1.11
N LEU A 22 -3.23 -15.91 -1.42
CA LEU A 22 -2.65 -15.98 -2.74
C LEU A 22 -1.60 -17.09 -2.78
N LEU A 23 -1.68 -17.94 -3.81
CA LEU A 23 -0.63 -18.92 -4.10
C LEU A 23 0.50 -18.22 -4.86
N VAL A 24 1.71 -18.27 -4.31
CA VAL A 24 2.91 -17.67 -4.88
C VAL A 24 3.98 -18.72 -5.16
N LEU A 25 4.81 -18.43 -6.16
CA LEU A 25 6.01 -19.19 -6.51
C LEU A 25 7.22 -18.42 -6.01
N THR A 26 8.00 -19.01 -5.10
CA THR A 26 9.25 -18.45 -4.60
C THR A 26 10.47 -19.02 -5.34
N ASP A 27 11.60 -18.32 -5.25
CA ASP A 27 12.86 -18.80 -5.77
C ASP A 27 13.38 -19.98 -4.92
N PRO A 28 13.74 -21.14 -5.52
CA PRO A 28 14.32 -22.26 -4.77
C PRO A 28 15.61 -21.90 -4.02
N GLN A 29 16.37 -20.92 -4.52
CA GLN A 29 17.63 -20.45 -3.92
C GLN A 29 17.41 -19.32 -2.90
N ASP A 30 16.31 -18.57 -3.02
CA ASP A 30 15.94 -17.49 -2.10
C ASP A 30 14.43 -17.54 -1.80
N LYS A 31 14.09 -18.17 -0.68
CA LYS A 31 12.69 -18.31 -0.23
C LYS A 31 12.03 -16.96 0.08
N ASN A 32 12.80 -15.88 0.22
CA ASN A 32 12.29 -14.52 0.41
C ASN A 32 12.11 -13.77 -0.93
N ARG A 33 12.25 -14.43 -2.08
CA ARG A 33 12.02 -13.84 -3.41
C ARG A 33 10.83 -14.48 -4.10
N VAL A 34 9.71 -13.76 -4.18
CA VAL A 34 8.54 -14.17 -4.97
C VAL A 34 8.77 -13.85 -6.45
N LEU A 35 8.65 -14.88 -7.30
CA LEU A 35 8.84 -14.81 -8.75
C LEU A 35 7.52 -14.61 -9.49
N ALA A 36 6.47 -15.32 -9.06
CA ALA A 36 5.16 -15.31 -9.72
C ALA A 36 4.01 -15.52 -8.74
N ILE A 37 2.81 -15.13 -9.15
CA ILE A 37 1.55 -15.29 -8.41
C ILE A 37 0.57 -16.06 -9.30
N TYR A 38 -0.18 -16.99 -8.73
CA TYR A 38 -1.19 -17.76 -9.43
C TYR A 38 -2.54 -17.03 -9.40
N LEU A 39 -2.97 -16.51 -10.54
CA LEU A 39 -4.20 -15.72 -10.72
C LEU A 39 -4.94 -16.17 -12.00
N ASN A 40 -6.26 -16.34 -11.92
CA ASN A 40 -7.13 -16.75 -13.03
C ASN A 40 -6.58 -17.96 -13.80
N ASN A 41 -6.33 -19.06 -13.07
CA ASN A 41 -5.81 -20.33 -13.59
C ASN A 41 -4.48 -20.19 -14.38
N SER A 42 -3.62 -19.25 -13.97
CA SER A 42 -2.37 -18.93 -14.65
C SER A 42 -1.32 -18.39 -13.69
N TRP A 43 -0.05 -18.67 -13.98
CA TRP A 43 1.07 -17.94 -13.37
C TRP A 43 1.27 -16.58 -14.04
N TRP A 44 1.53 -15.56 -13.23
CA TRP A 44 1.80 -14.17 -13.62
C TRP A 44 3.06 -13.67 -12.92
N LEU A 45 3.93 -12.97 -13.65
CA LEU A 45 5.08 -12.29 -13.05
C LEU A 45 4.60 -11.11 -12.20
N THR A 46 5.33 -10.82 -11.12
CA THR A 46 5.03 -9.70 -10.21
C THR A 46 4.93 -8.35 -10.94
N GLU A 47 5.80 -8.10 -11.92
CA GLU A 47 5.76 -6.93 -12.81
C GLU A 47 4.56 -6.88 -13.76
N ASP A 48 3.86 -8.00 -14.02
CA ASP A 48 2.66 -8.02 -14.87
C ASP A 48 1.38 -7.91 -14.05
N VAL A 49 1.36 -8.41 -12.81
CA VAL A 49 0.22 -8.23 -11.88
C VAL A 49 -0.04 -6.75 -11.59
N VAL A 50 1.00 -5.91 -11.57
CA VAL A 50 0.89 -4.46 -11.31
C VAL A 50 0.50 -3.63 -12.54
N LYS A 51 0.10 -4.26 -13.65
CA LYS A 51 -0.38 -3.60 -14.87
C LYS A 51 -1.87 -3.90 -15.09
N THR A 52 -2.61 -2.91 -15.58
CA THR A 52 -3.98 -3.10 -16.07
C THR A 52 -4.02 -3.33 -17.59
N SER A 53 -5.15 -3.85 -18.08
CA SER A 53 -5.49 -3.89 -19.50
C SER A 53 -5.75 -2.50 -20.13
N ASP A 54 -6.00 -1.48 -19.30
CA ASP A 54 -6.28 -0.12 -19.75
C ASP A 54 -5.01 0.78 -19.71
N PRO A 55 -4.37 1.08 -20.86
CA PRO A 55 -3.19 1.94 -20.89
C PRO A 55 -3.50 3.42 -20.60
N SER A 56 -4.78 3.83 -20.62
CA SER A 56 -5.18 5.20 -20.28
C SER A 56 -5.32 5.45 -18.78
N ARG A 57 -5.26 4.39 -17.96
CA ARG A 57 -5.36 4.46 -16.50
C ARG A 57 -4.16 5.22 -15.91
N GLU A 58 -4.41 6.41 -15.38
CA GLU A 58 -3.42 7.38 -14.89
C GLU A 58 -3.94 8.08 -13.62
N GLY A 59 -3.03 8.49 -12.73
CA GLY A 59 -3.34 9.27 -11.53
C GLY A 59 -3.70 8.44 -10.30
N LEU A 60 -4.09 9.13 -9.22
CA LEU A 60 -4.45 8.50 -7.94
C LEU A 60 -5.89 7.99 -7.94
N MET A 61 -6.04 6.69 -7.67
CA MET A 61 -7.35 6.03 -7.59
C MET A 61 -7.48 5.26 -6.28
N GLN A 62 -8.62 5.38 -5.61
CA GLN A 62 -8.91 4.60 -4.40
C GLN A 62 -9.04 3.11 -4.75
N VAL A 63 -8.47 2.25 -3.91
CA VAL A 63 -8.61 0.80 -4.02
C VAL A 63 -10.04 0.40 -3.63
N GLN A 64 -10.80 -0.13 -4.60
CA GLN A 64 -12.19 -0.55 -4.42
C GLN A 64 -12.39 -2.03 -4.76
N THR A 65 -11.75 -2.51 -5.82
CA THR A 65 -11.91 -3.87 -6.34
C THR A 65 -11.00 -4.88 -5.63
N PHE A 66 -11.37 -6.16 -5.70
CA PHE A 66 -10.52 -7.27 -5.26
C PHE A 66 -9.17 -7.29 -5.99
N GLN A 67 -9.14 -6.91 -7.26
CA GLN A 67 -7.93 -7.00 -8.08
C GLN A 67 -6.96 -5.86 -7.78
N GLU A 68 -7.47 -4.67 -7.47
CA GLU A 68 -6.64 -3.59 -6.90
C GLU A 68 -6.11 -3.92 -5.51
N ARG A 69 -6.81 -4.73 -4.70
CA ARG A 69 -6.27 -5.27 -3.44
C ARG A 69 -5.10 -6.22 -3.67
N ILE A 70 -5.16 -7.05 -4.73
CA ILE A 70 -4.01 -7.86 -5.16
C ILE A 70 -2.87 -6.95 -5.62
N VAL A 71 -3.11 -5.95 -6.46
CA VAL A 71 -2.07 -4.98 -6.88
C VAL A 71 -1.43 -4.30 -5.67
N LEU A 72 -2.22 -3.81 -4.71
CA LEU A 72 -1.74 -3.22 -3.47
C LEU A 72 -0.88 -4.19 -2.65
N PHE A 73 -1.28 -5.46 -2.54
CA PHE A 73 -0.49 -6.51 -1.90
C PHE A 73 0.85 -6.74 -2.61
N VAL A 74 0.87 -6.81 -3.94
CA VAL A 74 2.11 -6.95 -4.71
C VAL A 74 3.01 -5.74 -4.52
N LEU A 75 2.46 -4.52 -4.52
CA LEU A 75 3.23 -3.30 -4.27
C LEU A 75 3.82 -3.26 -2.86
N ASN A 76 3.05 -3.59 -1.82
CA ASN A 76 3.47 -3.51 -0.42
C ASN A 76 4.34 -4.69 0.02
N CYS A 77 3.83 -5.91 -0.06
CA CYS A 77 4.47 -7.09 0.52
C CYS A 77 5.63 -7.59 -0.35
N ILE A 78 5.48 -7.58 -1.68
CA ILE A 78 6.47 -8.14 -2.60
C ILE A 78 7.45 -7.06 -3.10
N ILE A 79 6.97 -6.06 -3.83
CA ILE A 79 7.86 -5.08 -4.46
C ILE A 79 8.53 -4.21 -3.41
N PHE A 80 7.77 -3.56 -2.52
CA PHE A 80 8.35 -2.77 -1.45
C PHE A 80 9.03 -3.66 -0.38
N GLY A 81 8.33 -4.69 0.10
CA GLY A 81 8.83 -5.51 1.22
C GLY A 81 9.95 -6.49 0.93
N MET A 82 10.07 -7.00 -0.31
CA MET A 82 11.06 -8.05 -0.66
C MET A 82 12.05 -7.63 -1.75
N LEU A 83 11.65 -6.78 -2.72
CA LEU A 83 12.48 -6.46 -3.89
C LEU A 83 13.16 -5.07 -3.86
N GLU A 84 12.50 -4.07 -3.28
CA GLU A 84 12.96 -2.68 -3.27
C GLU A 84 13.31 -2.11 -1.89
N GLY A 85 12.89 -2.79 -0.82
CA GLY A 85 13.13 -2.41 0.57
C GLY A 85 14.61 -2.45 0.97
N SER A 86 14.95 -1.74 2.04
CA SER A 86 16.31 -1.79 2.58
C SER A 86 16.49 -3.02 3.44
N LEU A 87 17.48 -3.86 3.11
CA LEU A 87 17.91 -5.02 3.90
C LEU A 87 18.39 -4.66 5.33
N THR A 88 18.53 -3.37 5.65
CA THR A 88 18.99 -2.87 6.96
C THR A 88 17.92 -2.92 8.06
N HIS A 89 16.65 -3.14 7.70
CA HIS A 89 15.56 -3.26 8.67
C HIS A 89 14.86 -4.61 8.51
N ASN A 90 14.81 -5.41 9.58
CA ASN A 90 14.04 -6.67 9.66
C ASN A 90 12.50 -6.45 9.66
N THR A 91 12.03 -5.40 8.99
CA THR A 91 10.62 -5.03 8.94
C THR A 91 9.90 -5.92 7.94
N VAL A 92 9.25 -6.97 8.44
CA VAL A 92 8.35 -7.81 7.64
C VAL A 92 7.11 -6.99 7.27
N PHE A 93 6.95 -6.67 5.99
CA PHE A 93 5.80 -5.95 5.48
C PHE A 93 4.56 -6.86 5.43
N VAL A 94 3.82 -6.86 6.54
CA VAL A 94 2.53 -7.53 6.65
C VAL A 94 1.48 -6.89 5.72
N PRO A 95 0.48 -7.66 5.26
CA PRO A 95 -0.63 -7.13 4.48
C PRO A 95 -1.38 -6.01 5.21
N HIS A 96 -2.14 -5.22 4.44
CA HIS A 96 -3.08 -4.26 4.99
C HIS A 96 -4.39 -4.95 5.39
N PRO A 97 -5.12 -4.45 6.40
CA PRO A 97 -6.49 -4.87 6.69
C PRO A 97 -7.42 -4.74 5.48
N LYS A 98 -8.42 -5.61 5.38
CA LYS A 98 -9.39 -5.66 4.27
C LYS A 98 -10.11 -4.34 4.02
N LYS A 99 -10.37 -3.59 5.09
CA LYS A 99 -11.04 -2.27 5.07
C LYS A 99 -10.07 -1.08 5.13
N GLU A 100 -8.76 -1.30 5.07
CA GLU A 100 -7.75 -0.23 5.09
C GLU A 100 -7.98 0.72 3.91
N HIS A 101 -8.07 2.03 4.17
CA HIS A 101 -8.20 3.01 3.10
C HIS A 101 -6.85 3.18 2.41
N SER A 102 -6.84 3.09 1.09
CA SER A 102 -5.62 3.13 0.28
C SER A 102 -5.92 3.65 -1.12
N LYS A 103 -4.92 4.29 -1.72
CA LYS A 103 -4.94 4.70 -3.13
C LYS A 103 -3.70 4.17 -3.85
N ILE A 104 -3.86 3.82 -5.12
CA ILE A 104 -2.77 3.46 -6.03
C ILE A 104 -2.60 4.61 -7.02
N PHE A 105 -1.36 5.02 -7.25
CA PHE A 105 -0.99 5.95 -8.32
C PHE A 105 -0.72 5.13 -9.59
N TRP A 106 -1.51 5.33 -10.63
CA TRP A 106 -1.33 4.70 -11.93
C TRP A 106 -0.56 5.62 -12.88
N ARG A 107 0.33 5.03 -13.68
CA ARG A 107 1.13 5.69 -14.70
C ARG A 107 1.01 4.89 -15.99
N SER A 108 0.22 5.38 -16.95
CA SER A 108 0.05 4.74 -18.28
C SER A 108 -0.31 3.24 -18.20
N GLY A 109 -1.29 2.90 -17.36
CA GLY A 109 -1.72 1.52 -17.10
C GLY A 109 -0.86 0.71 -16.12
N GLU A 110 0.25 1.25 -15.60
CA GLU A 110 1.09 0.57 -14.60
C GLU A 110 0.99 1.22 -13.21
N ALA A 111 0.83 0.43 -12.15
CA ALA A 111 0.78 0.93 -10.78
C ALA A 111 2.19 1.39 -10.32
N ALA A 112 2.39 2.70 -10.20
CA ALA A 112 3.68 3.34 -9.96
C ALA A 112 4.01 3.55 -8.47
N ALA A 113 2.98 3.81 -7.67
CA ALA A 113 3.08 4.12 -6.25
C ALA A 113 1.79 3.73 -5.53
N PHE A 114 1.82 3.70 -4.19
CA PHE A 114 0.61 3.64 -3.38
C PHE A 114 0.80 4.39 -2.07
N TYR A 115 -0.32 4.68 -1.41
CA TYR A 115 -0.30 5.06 0.01
C TYR A 115 -1.54 4.54 0.76
N THR A 116 -1.45 4.45 2.08
CA THR A 116 -2.52 4.00 2.99
C THR A 116 -2.84 5.03 4.07
N ILE A 117 -4.08 5.01 4.59
CA ILE A 117 -4.56 5.93 5.63
C ILE A 117 -5.26 5.18 6.75
N LYS A 118 -4.79 5.40 7.97
CA LYS A 118 -5.53 5.15 9.21
C LYS A 118 -6.50 6.30 9.42
N LYS A 119 -7.79 6.01 9.36
CA LYS A 119 -8.82 7.02 9.59
C LYS A 119 -8.95 7.33 11.08
N LYS A 120 -9.15 8.60 11.40
CA LYS A 120 -9.60 9.07 12.71
C LYS A 120 -10.80 8.24 13.18
N GLY A 121 -10.79 7.78 14.42
CA GLY A 121 -11.81 6.92 15.01
C GLY A 121 -11.68 5.42 14.72
N ASN A 122 -10.82 4.98 13.79
CA ASN A 122 -10.50 3.56 13.66
C ASN A 122 -9.59 3.10 14.80
N LEU A 123 -9.74 1.84 15.22
CA LEU A 123 -8.85 1.18 16.18
C LEU A 123 -7.39 1.18 15.70
N CYS A 124 -6.46 1.37 16.63
CA CYS A 124 -5.02 1.33 16.38
C CYS A 124 -4.51 -0.09 16.13
N ASP A 125 -5.02 -1.04 16.91
CA ASP A 125 -4.73 -2.47 16.80
C ASP A 125 -5.94 -3.31 17.26
N GLY A 126 -5.81 -4.64 17.31
CA GLY A 126 -6.89 -5.57 17.67
C GLY A 126 -7.01 -5.91 19.16
N HIS A 127 -6.18 -5.31 20.02
CA HIS A 127 -6.04 -5.64 21.43
C HIS A 127 -6.25 -4.43 22.34
N THR A 128 -5.84 -3.24 21.90
CA THR A 128 -6.13 -1.98 22.58
C THR A 128 -7.48 -1.41 22.12
N SER A 129 -8.26 -0.84 23.05
CA SER A 129 -9.45 -0.04 22.70
C SER A 129 -9.10 1.39 22.32
N GLN A 130 -7.88 1.64 21.83
CA GLN A 130 -7.44 2.96 21.39
C GLN A 130 -7.78 3.18 19.93
N CYS A 131 -8.25 4.38 19.60
CA CYS A 131 -8.54 4.80 18.23
C CYS A 131 -7.66 5.98 17.81
N TYR A 132 -7.33 6.06 16.53
CA TYR A 132 -6.58 7.19 15.98
C TYR A 132 -7.31 8.51 16.20
N MET A 133 -6.62 9.50 16.77
CA MET A 133 -7.20 10.81 17.12
C MET A 133 -7.22 11.81 15.95
N LEU A 134 -6.52 11.49 14.86
CA LEU A 134 -6.44 12.24 13.60
C LEU A 134 -6.25 11.27 12.42
N PRO A 135 -6.50 11.69 11.15
CA PRO A 135 -6.12 10.89 9.99
C PRO A 135 -4.60 10.77 9.91
N VAL A 136 -4.08 9.55 9.75
CA VAL A 136 -2.64 9.28 9.63
C VAL A 136 -2.34 8.57 8.32
N LEU A 137 -1.43 9.12 7.53
CA LEU A 137 -0.84 8.44 6.38
C LEU A 137 0.19 7.42 6.87
N ASP A 138 -0.11 6.14 6.69
CA ASP A 138 0.58 5.05 7.40
C ASP A 138 1.69 4.38 6.61
N THR A 139 1.51 4.28 5.29
CA THR A 139 2.54 3.78 4.39
C THR A 139 2.49 4.60 3.11
N MET A 140 3.65 5.02 2.61
CA MET A 140 3.80 5.62 1.28
C MET A 140 4.97 4.94 0.57
N PHE A 141 4.76 4.53 -0.67
CA PHE A 141 5.80 3.88 -1.46
C PHE A 141 5.74 4.30 -2.93
N VAL A 142 6.91 4.53 -3.52
CA VAL A 142 7.08 4.80 -4.95
C VAL A 142 8.10 3.81 -5.51
N ARG A 143 7.70 3.02 -6.51
CA ARG A 143 8.58 2.03 -7.16
C ARG A 143 9.78 2.72 -7.79
N ARG A 144 10.95 2.09 -7.76
CA ARG A 144 12.27 2.65 -8.11
C ARG A 144 12.28 3.32 -9.48
N LYS A 145 11.61 2.72 -10.48
CA LYS A 145 11.50 3.24 -11.85
C LYS A 145 10.64 4.51 -12.01
N PHE A 146 9.84 4.88 -11.00
CA PHE A 146 9.02 6.10 -10.98
C PHE A 146 9.45 7.11 -9.88
N ARG A 147 10.54 6.84 -9.15
CA ARG A 147 11.10 7.78 -8.16
C ARG A 147 11.68 9.01 -8.85
N ARG A 148 11.70 10.15 -8.14
CA ARG A 148 12.12 11.48 -8.64
C ARG A 148 11.17 12.12 -9.68
N CYS A 149 10.01 11.53 -9.96
CA CYS A 149 8.96 12.10 -10.81
C CYS A 149 7.89 12.91 -10.04
N GLY A 150 8.17 13.35 -8.81
CA GLY A 150 7.24 14.16 -8.00
C GLY A 150 6.06 13.41 -7.35
N LEU A 151 5.94 12.09 -7.55
CA LEU A 151 4.77 11.31 -7.09
C LEU A 151 4.52 11.38 -5.56
N GLY A 152 5.58 11.43 -4.73
CA GLY A 152 5.43 11.58 -3.28
C GLY A 152 4.80 12.91 -2.86
N ILE A 153 5.14 14.00 -3.54
CA ILE A 153 4.55 15.33 -3.32
C ILE A 153 3.07 15.33 -3.71
N GLN A 154 2.72 14.66 -4.82
CA GLN A 154 1.33 14.52 -5.26
C GLN A 154 0.50 13.67 -4.28
N MET A 155 1.05 12.59 -3.73
CA MET A 155 0.37 11.78 -2.70
C MET A 155 0.18 12.53 -1.38
N LEU A 156 1.16 13.33 -0.93
CA LEU A 156 0.99 14.22 0.22
C LEU A 156 -0.09 15.28 -0.03
N GLN A 157 -0.12 15.85 -1.24
CA GLN A 157 -1.12 16.85 -1.62
C GLN A 157 -2.54 16.27 -1.59
N ASP A 158 -2.75 15.13 -2.24
CA ASP A 158 -4.03 14.43 -2.29
C ASP A 158 -4.47 13.95 -0.89
N PHE A 159 -3.54 13.52 -0.03
CA PHE A 159 -3.84 13.25 1.39
C PHE A 159 -4.32 14.51 2.13
N CYS A 160 -3.60 15.63 2.03
CA CYS A 160 -3.97 16.88 2.71
C CYS A 160 -5.32 17.45 2.21
N GLN A 161 -5.60 17.29 0.90
CA GLN A 161 -6.85 17.68 0.27
C GLN A 161 -8.02 16.75 0.59
N SER A 162 -7.76 15.47 0.93
CA SER A 162 -8.80 14.52 1.35
C SER A 162 -9.40 14.85 2.73
N PHE A 163 -8.73 15.71 3.53
CA PHE A 163 -9.15 16.08 4.88
C PHE A 163 -9.04 17.61 5.10
N PRO A 164 -9.81 18.45 4.41
CA PRO A 164 -9.64 19.91 4.46
C PRO A 164 -10.06 20.54 5.80
N SER A 165 -10.89 19.84 6.59
CA SER A 165 -11.45 20.31 7.87
C SER A 165 -10.67 19.85 9.11
N GLU A 166 -9.57 19.11 8.96
CA GLU A 166 -8.77 18.62 10.08
C GLU A 166 -7.58 19.55 10.34
N ASP A 167 -7.47 20.11 11.54
CA ASP A 167 -6.36 21.02 11.89
C ASP A 167 -5.00 20.32 11.99
N ALA A 168 -5.01 19.01 12.22
CA ALA A 168 -3.83 18.15 12.28
C ALA A 168 -4.01 16.89 11.44
N LEU A 169 -2.98 16.55 10.67
CA LEU A 169 -2.85 15.35 9.86
C LEU A 169 -1.52 14.67 10.19
N GLY A 170 -1.56 13.35 10.38
CA GLY A 170 -0.40 12.55 10.74
C GLY A 170 0.28 11.88 9.55
N LEU A 171 1.58 11.65 9.68
CA LEU A 171 2.31 10.58 9.01
C LEU A 171 2.83 9.62 10.09
N SER A 172 2.75 8.31 9.88
CA SER A 172 3.19 7.32 10.87
C SER A 172 4.69 7.45 11.18
N CYS A 173 5.02 7.51 12.48
CA CYS A 173 6.37 7.46 13.02
C CYS A 173 6.96 6.03 12.94
N PRO A 174 8.27 5.85 12.65
CA PRO A 174 9.24 6.88 12.29
C PRO A 174 9.24 7.20 10.79
N LEU A 175 9.44 8.47 10.46
CA LEU A 175 9.73 8.89 9.09
C LEU A 175 11.12 8.41 8.65
N SER A 176 11.23 7.96 7.39
CA SER A 176 12.54 7.70 6.77
C SER A 176 13.19 9.00 6.30
N ALA A 177 14.51 9.01 6.18
CA ALA A 177 15.26 10.16 5.66
C ALA A 177 14.85 10.55 4.22
N GLU A 178 14.35 9.61 3.41
CA GLU A 178 13.74 9.89 2.11
C GLU A 178 12.40 10.61 2.27
N MET A 179 11.57 10.18 3.22
CA MET A 179 10.26 10.77 3.46
C MET A 179 10.39 12.17 4.06
N GLU A 180 11.34 12.40 4.96
CA GLU A 180 11.66 13.74 5.50
C GLU A 180 12.04 14.72 4.39
N LYS A 181 12.85 14.31 3.41
CA LYS A 181 13.17 15.13 2.22
C LYS A 181 11.94 15.43 1.36
N VAL A 182 11.03 14.46 1.21
CA VAL A 182 9.76 14.66 0.49
C VAL A 182 8.84 15.63 1.26
N CYS A 183 8.73 15.47 2.57
CA CYS A 183 8.00 16.38 3.46
C CYS A 183 8.57 17.80 3.43
N GLN A 184 9.90 17.96 3.54
CA GLN A 184 10.57 19.25 3.42
C GLN A 184 10.14 19.94 2.12
N ARG A 185 10.29 19.25 0.99
CA ARG A 185 9.99 19.84 -0.32
C ARG A 185 8.49 20.13 -0.50
N PHE A 186 7.62 19.28 0.03
CA PHE A 186 6.18 19.52 0.05
C PHE A 186 5.81 20.77 0.87
N LEU A 187 6.41 20.94 2.04
CA LEU A 187 6.17 22.06 2.96
C LEU A 187 6.82 23.38 2.52
N GLU A 188 7.88 23.32 1.70
CA GLU A 188 8.38 24.46 0.94
C GLU A 188 7.33 24.96 -0.07
N ILE A 189 6.73 24.04 -0.85
CA ILE A 189 5.74 24.35 -1.90
C ILE A 189 4.38 24.76 -1.31
N TYR A 190 3.96 24.17 -0.19
CA TYR A 190 2.66 24.40 0.44
C TYR A 190 2.79 24.92 1.89
N PRO A 191 3.12 26.22 2.08
CA PRO A 191 3.32 26.79 3.42
C PRO A 191 2.13 26.63 4.38
N LYS A 192 0.90 26.59 3.86
CA LYS A 192 -0.33 26.36 4.63
C LYS A 192 -0.40 25.01 5.35
N GLU A 193 0.38 24.02 4.91
CA GLU A 193 0.39 22.68 5.52
C GLU A 193 1.45 22.55 6.63
N ARG A 194 2.31 23.57 6.83
CA ARG A 194 3.40 23.54 7.83
C ARG A 194 2.90 23.37 9.26
N SER A 195 1.77 23.97 9.62
CA SER A 195 1.11 23.79 10.91
C SER A 195 0.28 22.50 11.00
N ARG A 196 -0.09 21.92 9.84
CA ARG A 196 -1.04 20.81 9.75
C ARG A 196 -0.38 19.43 9.68
N LEU A 197 0.87 19.31 9.23
CA LEU A 197 1.56 18.01 9.12
C LEU A 197 2.42 17.66 10.35
N TRP A 198 2.13 16.49 10.92
CA TRP A 198 2.78 15.96 12.11
C TRP A 198 3.32 14.53 11.87
N GLU A 199 4.47 14.20 12.42
CA GLU A 199 4.93 12.84 12.60
C GLU A 199 4.27 12.29 13.86
N VAL A 200 3.67 11.09 13.78
CA VAL A 200 2.70 10.61 14.76
C VAL A 200 2.99 9.18 15.21
N GLU A 201 3.13 8.99 16.51
CA GLU A 201 2.95 7.68 17.15
C GLU A 201 1.46 7.47 17.48
N ALA A 202 0.93 6.27 17.25
CA ALA A 202 -0.48 5.97 17.51
C ALA A 202 -0.80 5.97 19.03
N PRO A 203 -2.01 6.39 19.48
CA PRO A 203 -3.15 6.90 18.70
C PRO A 203 -3.02 8.34 18.13
N GLY A 204 -2.00 9.10 18.52
CA GLY A 204 -1.72 10.42 17.96
C GLY A 204 -2.31 11.59 18.75
N ASP A 205 -2.34 11.45 20.08
CA ASP A 205 -2.63 12.56 20.98
C ASP A 205 -1.56 13.68 20.89
N TRP A 206 -1.81 14.82 21.52
CA TRP A 206 -0.93 15.99 21.53
C TRP A 206 0.50 15.70 21.97
N THR A 207 0.71 14.74 22.88
CA THR A 207 2.03 14.32 23.37
C THR A 207 2.72 13.31 22.45
N GLN A 208 1.99 12.71 21.50
CA GLN A 208 2.47 11.63 20.62
C GLN A 208 2.77 12.11 19.20
N ARG A 209 2.86 13.43 19.00
CA ARG A 209 3.02 14.03 17.69
C ARG A 209 4.01 15.17 17.67
N VAL A 210 4.86 15.19 16.64
CA VAL A 210 5.90 16.21 16.44
C VAL A 210 5.64 16.91 15.11
N ASN A 211 5.63 18.24 15.10
CA ASN A 211 5.39 18.98 13.86
C ASN A 211 6.57 18.77 12.89
N ILE A 212 6.28 18.30 11.67
CA ILE A 212 7.32 17.88 10.71
C ILE A 212 8.15 19.07 10.25
N TRP A 213 7.52 20.23 10.02
CA TRP A 213 8.24 21.43 9.61
C TRP A 213 9.24 21.87 10.69
N LEU A 214 8.80 21.96 11.94
CA LEU A 214 9.66 22.38 13.05
C LEU A 214 10.80 21.38 13.32
N LYS A 215 10.53 20.07 13.25
CA LYS A 215 11.56 19.02 13.36
C LYS A 215 12.69 19.25 12.34
N ILE A 216 12.34 19.38 11.06
CA ILE A 216 13.30 19.55 9.97
C ILE A 216 14.11 20.86 10.14
N GLN A 217 13.48 21.95 10.56
CA GLN A 217 14.19 23.22 10.79
C GLN A 217 15.17 23.15 11.99
N LEU A 218 14.81 22.45 13.06
CA LEU A 218 15.69 22.25 14.21
C LEU A 218 16.91 21.39 13.85
N GLU A 219 16.71 20.30 13.11
CA GLU A 219 17.81 19.41 12.68
C GLU A 219 18.75 20.07 11.66
N GLN A 220 18.28 21.03 10.87
CA GLN A 220 19.11 21.87 10.00
C GLN A 220 19.89 22.94 10.78
N THR A 221 19.32 23.47 11.86
CA THR A 221 19.96 24.50 12.71
C THR A 221 21.02 23.89 13.64
N PHE A 222 20.78 22.67 14.12
CA PHE A 222 21.69 21.90 14.96
C PHE A 222 21.96 20.53 14.33
N PRO A 223 22.86 20.45 13.33
CA PRO A 223 23.28 19.18 12.77
C PRO A 223 23.80 18.26 13.89
N LYS A 224 23.36 16.99 13.90
CA LYS A 224 23.94 15.97 14.78
C LYS A 224 25.43 15.86 14.43
N ASN A 225 26.30 16.40 15.28
CA ASN A 225 27.73 16.56 14.99
C ASN A 225 28.36 15.23 14.58
N ALA A 226 28.95 15.20 13.38
CA ALA A 226 29.95 14.20 13.03
C ALA A 226 31.20 14.45 13.89
N ASP A 227 31.80 13.37 14.42
CA ASP A 227 33.02 13.31 15.25
C ASP A 227 33.74 14.64 15.51
N VAL A 228 33.24 15.41 16.49
CA VAL A 228 34.01 16.48 17.12
C VAL A 228 34.62 15.94 18.39
N SER A 229 35.85 15.44 18.27
CA SER A 229 36.76 15.26 19.41
C SER A 229 37.11 16.63 20.00
N CYS A 230 36.24 17.15 20.88
CA CYS A 230 36.54 18.30 21.70
C CYS A 230 37.32 17.84 22.93
N CYS A 231 38.65 17.90 22.83
CA CYS A 231 39.51 17.81 24.01
C CYS A 231 39.17 18.94 25.00
N MET A 232 38.64 18.59 26.16
CA MET A 232 38.62 19.48 27.33
C MET A 232 39.49 18.88 28.44
N PRO A 233 40.17 19.70 29.26
CA PRO A 233 41.12 19.20 30.26
C PRO A 233 40.40 18.43 31.37
N LYS A 234 41.07 17.40 31.90
CA LYS A 234 40.58 16.66 33.08
C LYS A 234 40.58 17.57 34.31
N SER A 235 39.41 17.73 34.93
CA SER A 235 39.27 18.05 36.35
C SER A 235 38.63 16.85 37.04
N GLN A 236 39.21 16.44 38.18
CA GLN A 236 38.77 15.26 38.95
C GLN A 236 37.63 15.62 39.92
N ASP A 237 37.20 14.63 40.69
CA ASP A 237 36.19 14.66 41.76
C ASP A 237 34.72 14.69 41.25
N GLY A 238 33.81 13.83 41.71
CA GLY A 238 33.97 12.68 42.61
C GLY A 238 32.66 11.90 42.79
N GLU A 239 32.78 10.64 43.22
CA GLU A 239 31.72 9.71 43.62
C GLU A 239 30.67 9.25 42.60
N ALA A 240 30.13 8.06 42.85
CA ALA A 240 29.28 7.31 41.94
C ALA A 240 28.05 6.80 42.69
N GLU A 241 26.87 7.01 42.11
CA GLU A 241 25.67 6.24 42.44
C GLU A 241 25.20 5.45 41.22
N GLN A 242 24.91 4.18 41.44
CA GLN A 242 24.41 3.25 40.44
C GLN A 242 22.90 3.38 40.38
N LEU A 243 22.35 3.56 39.18
CA LEU A 243 20.94 3.29 38.92
C LEU A 243 20.81 2.40 37.69
N GLU A 244 20.62 1.10 37.95
CA GLU A 244 19.99 0.17 37.02
C GLU A 244 18.56 0.67 36.73
N GLU A 245 18.19 0.81 35.46
CA GLU A 245 16.92 0.32 34.89
C GLU A 245 16.75 0.76 33.42
N GLY A 246 16.08 -0.07 32.61
CA GLY A 246 15.33 0.44 31.44
C GLY A 246 15.62 -0.18 30.07
N ARG A 247 16.14 -1.41 29.97
CA ARG A 247 16.33 -2.08 28.66
C ARG A 247 15.01 -2.68 28.13
N MET A 248 14.30 -1.98 27.25
CA MET A 248 13.31 -2.45 26.25
C MET A 248 12.88 -1.20 25.43
N ASN A 249 12.71 -1.21 24.10
CA ASN A 249 11.66 -1.92 23.34
C ASN A 249 12.13 -2.28 21.91
N THR A 250 12.83 -3.40 21.72
CA THR A 250 12.98 -3.97 20.37
C THR A 250 11.66 -4.65 20.00
N ARG A 251 10.89 -4.09 19.05
CA ARG A 251 9.69 -4.76 18.51
C ARG A 251 10.08 -6.00 17.69
N VAL A 252 10.29 -7.12 18.36
CA VAL A 252 10.46 -8.43 17.73
C VAL A 252 9.09 -9.04 17.50
N GLY A 253 8.60 -8.93 16.26
CA GLY A 253 7.50 -9.78 15.78
C GLY A 253 8.00 -11.19 15.52
N CYS A 254 8.10 -12.03 16.56
CA CYS A 254 8.41 -13.45 16.40
C CYS A 254 7.24 -14.16 15.70
N ILE A 255 7.43 -14.57 14.45
CA ILE A 255 6.56 -15.53 13.79
C ILE A 255 6.96 -16.93 14.29
N LEU A 256 6.03 -17.63 14.94
CA LEU A 256 6.20 -19.05 15.27
C LEU A 256 6.21 -19.89 13.98
N PRO A 257 6.96 -21.01 13.90
CA PRO A 257 6.97 -21.87 12.72
C PRO A 257 5.55 -22.34 12.39
N LEU A 258 5.12 -22.17 11.14
CA LEU A 258 3.79 -22.55 10.70
C LEU A 258 3.63 -24.08 10.79
N GLY A 259 2.68 -24.52 11.63
CA GLY A 259 2.32 -25.93 11.76
C GLY A 259 1.72 -26.51 10.48
N ALA A 260 1.64 -27.85 10.43
CA ALA A 260 1.22 -28.59 9.25
C ALA A 260 -0.20 -28.27 8.76
N LEU A 261 -0.44 -28.55 7.48
CA LEU A 261 -1.70 -28.38 6.73
C LEU A 261 -2.96 -28.80 7.51
N PRO A 262 -4.00 -27.95 7.53
CA PRO A 262 -5.38 -28.39 7.49
C PRO A 262 -5.76 -28.82 6.07
N ASP A 263 -6.45 -29.95 5.95
CA ASP A 263 -7.13 -30.34 4.70
C ASP A 263 -8.30 -29.39 4.38
N GLU A 264 -8.67 -29.31 3.11
CA GLU A 264 -9.80 -28.54 2.55
C GLU A 264 -9.79 -27.00 2.68
N ALA A 265 -8.87 -26.34 1.96
CA ALA A 265 -9.07 -24.94 1.54
C ALA A 265 -9.90 -24.90 0.23
N ARG A 266 -11.20 -24.56 0.32
CA ARG A 266 -12.03 -24.35 -0.88
C ARG A 266 -11.70 -23.02 -1.55
N ALA A 267 -11.37 -23.06 -2.84
CA ALA A 267 -11.20 -21.87 -3.66
C ALA A 267 -12.54 -21.13 -3.83
N CYS A 268 -12.53 -19.81 -3.69
CA CYS A 268 -13.70 -18.98 -3.97
C CYS A 268 -13.90 -18.87 -5.48
N PHE A 269 -14.90 -19.59 -6.00
CA PHE A 269 -15.50 -19.34 -7.31
C PHE A 269 -16.87 -18.69 -7.08
N ASP A 270 -17.07 -17.49 -7.66
CA ASP A 270 -18.40 -16.90 -7.79
C ASP A 270 -19.09 -17.56 -8.98
N ASP A 271 -20.20 -18.26 -8.74
CA ASP A 271 -21.01 -18.88 -9.79
C ASP A 271 -22.39 -18.24 -9.82
N SER A 272 -22.83 -17.87 -11.03
CA SER A 272 -24.05 -17.11 -11.28
C SER A 272 -25.25 -18.06 -11.41
N GLY A 273 -26.13 -18.10 -10.41
CA GLY A 273 -27.37 -18.87 -10.43
C GLY A 273 -28.62 -18.01 -10.27
N GLU A 274 -29.52 -18.03 -11.26
CA GLU A 274 -30.84 -17.40 -11.17
C GLU A 274 -31.74 -18.06 -10.10
N ALA A 275 -32.55 -17.26 -9.41
CA ALA A 275 -33.79 -17.73 -8.79
C ALA A 275 -34.88 -16.65 -8.90
N ARG A 276 -35.97 -17.01 -9.59
CA ARG A 276 -37.29 -16.35 -9.50
C ARG A 276 -37.93 -16.77 -8.16
N GLU A 277 -38.99 -16.18 -7.61
CA GLU A 277 -39.99 -15.22 -8.09
C GLU A 277 -40.78 -14.72 -6.86
N SER A 278 -41.26 -13.46 -6.83
CA SER A 278 -42.57 -13.07 -6.25
C SER A 278 -42.77 -11.55 -6.25
N SER A 279 -43.82 -11.07 -6.92
CA SER A 279 -44.32 -9.69 -6.82
C SER A 279 -45.43 -9.59 -5.74
N PRO A 280 -45.86 -8.35 -5.40
CA PRO A 280 -47.07 -7.87 -6.07
C PRO A 280 -47.03 -6.39 -6.53
N ARG A 281 -48.03 -6.07 -7.37
CA ARG A 281 -48.41 -4.78 -7.99
C ARG A 281 -48.49 -3.64 -6.96
N SER A 282 -48.42 -2.34 -7.29
CA SER A 282 -49.16 -1.58 -8.34
C SER A 282 -48.52 -0.18 -8.45
N ASP A 283 -48.70 0.66 -9.49
CA ASP A 283 -49.37 0.54 -10.80
C ASP A 283 -48.78 1.61 -11.77
N GLU A 284 -49.32 1.77 -12.99
CA GLU A 284 -48.86 2.70 -14.04
C GLU A 284 -49.92 3.81 -14.34
N PRO A 285 -49.57 4.95 -14.99
CA PRO A 285 -49.68 4.96 -16.46
C PRO A 285 -48.68 5.84 -17.25
N LEU A 286 -48.07 5.22 -18.27
CA LEU A 286 -47.99 5.67 -19.67
C LEU A 286 -47.90 7.18 -20.03
N VAL A 287 -46.77 7.56 -20.65
CA VAL A 287 -46.76 8.43 -21.85
C VAL A 287 -45.84 7.82 -22.92
N GLN A 288 -46.35 7.69 -24.15
CA GLN A 288 -45.65 7.11 -25.30
C GLN A 288 -44.88 8.17 -26.10
N LEU A 289 -43.71 7.83 -26.63
CA LEU A 289 -43.24 8.33 -27.94
C LEU A 289 -42.45 7.25 -28.71
N LYS A 290 -42.75 7.15 -30.02
CA LYS A 290 -42.09 6.27 -31.01
C LYS A 290 -40.80 6.94 -31.50
N ALA A 291 -39.66 6.25 -31.54
CA ALA A 291 -39.16 5.35 -32.59
C ALA A 291 -38.76 6.05 -33.91
N GLU A 292 -37.50 5.88 -34.32
CA GLU A 292 -37.07 5.98 -35.72
C GLU A 292 -35.83 5.11 -35.98
N GLU A 293 -35.85 4.32 -37.06
CA GLU A 293 -34.73 3.48 -37.51
C GLU A 293 -33.86 4.21 -38.55
N ARG A 294 -32.57 3.86 -38.66
CA ARG A 294 -31.91 3.94 -39.97
C ARG A 294 -30.83 2.88 -40.22
N LYS A 295 -30.80 2.42 -41.47
CA LYS A 295 -30.22 1.17 -41.98
C LYS A 295 -28.70 1.18 -42.18
N ASP A 296 -28.14 -0.03 -42.08
CA ASP A 296 -26.98 -0.61 -42.77
C ASP A 296 -26.14 0.23 -43.76
N LEU A 297 -24.81 0.03 -43.70
CA LEU A 297 -24.02 -0.21 -44.91
C LEU A 297 -22.88 -1.23 -44.69
N LYS A 298 -22.49 -1.94 -45.75
CA LYS A 298 -21.78 -3.23 -45.71
C LYS A 298 -20.31 -3.17 -46.14
N LYS A 299 -19.45 -3.86 -45.37
CA LYS A 299 -18.37 -4.76 -45.83
C LYS A 299 -17.17 -4.21 -46.64
N ARG A 300 -15.95 -4.41 -46.10
CA ARG A 300 -14.87 -5.12 -46.81
C ARG A 300 -13.84 -5.74 -45.86
N MET A 301 -13.33 -6.91 -46.23
CA MET A 301 -12.24 -7.62 -45.56
C MET A 301 -10.94 -7.42 -46.34
N SER A 302 -9.80 -7.43 -45.65
CA SER A 302 -8.53 -7.95 -46.20
C SER A 302 -7.80 -8.74 -45.12
N ARG A 303 -7.20 -9.85 -45.52
CA ARG A 303 -6.63 -10.89 -44.65
C ARG A 303 -5.10 -10.75 -44.60
N GLY A 304 -4.52 -10.90 -43.42
CA GLY A 304 -3.07 -10.96 -43.21
C GLY A 304 -2.74 -11.46 -41.82
N GLU A 305 -2.18 -12.67 -41.72
CA GLU A 305 -1.59 -13.26 -40.52
C GLU A 305 -0.05 -13.33 -40.72
N PRO A 306 0.74 -13.73 -39.71
CA PRO A 306 0.94 -12.98 -38.48
C PRO A 306 2.44 -12.72 -38.24
N ALA A 307 2.77 -11.87 -37.26
CA ALA A 307 4.12 -11.78 -36.71
C ALA A 307 4.08 -12.12 -35.23
N GLU A 308 5.06 -12.91 -34.76
CA GLU A 308 5.13 -13.40 -33.39
C GLU A 308 5.25 -12.23 -32.41
N GLY A 309 4.22 -12.05 -31.58
CA GLY A 309 4.21 -11.10 -30.48
C GLY A 309 3.96 -11.82 -29.18
N SER A 310 4.82 -11.57 -28.18
CA SER A 310 4.61 -12.01 -26.80
C SER A 310 3.16 -11.73 -26.38
N VAL A 311 2.42 -12.78 -25.99
CA VAL A 311 1.04 -12.63 -25.50
C VAL A 311 1.12 -12.04 -24.10
N SER A 312 1.22 -10.72 -24.03
CA SER A 312 0.99 -9.96 -22.80
C SER A 312 -0.39 -10.32 -22.26
N LYS A 313 -0.41 -11.10 -21.18
CA LYS A 313 -1.62 -11.34 -20.41
C LYS A 313 -2.03 -9.98 -19.82
N HIS A 314 -3.26 -9.56 -20.06
CA HIS A 314 -3.78 -8.28 -19.57
C HIS A 314 -4.94 -8.53 -18.62
N PHE A 315 -4.90 -7.91 -17.45
CA PHE A 315 -5.97 -8.08 -16.47
C PHE A 315 -7.15 -7.16 -16.81
N ARG A 316 -8.30 -7.74 -17.19
CA ARG A 316 -9.54 -6.98 -17.44
C ARG A 316 -10.13 -6.48 -16.14
N THR A 317 -10.36 -5.17 -16.06
CA THR A 317 -11.20 -4.57 -15.03
C THR A 317 -12.67 -4.78 -15.44
N MET A 318 -13.44 -5.49 -14.62
CA MET A 318 -14.89 -5.36 -14.63
C MET A 318 -15.21 -4.05 -13.89
N SER A 319 -15.95 -3.14 -14.52
CA SER A 319 -16.40 -1.88 -13.90
C SER A 319 -17.60 -2.11 -12.99
#